data_AF-A0A257RUF5-F1
#
_entry.id   AF-A0A257RUF5-F1
#
_cell.length_a   1.000
_cell.length_b   1.000
_cell.length_c   1.000
_cell.angle_alpha   90.00
_cell.angle_beta   90.00
_cell.angle_gamma   90.00
#
_symmetry.space_group_name_H-M   'P 1'
#
loop_
_entity.id
_entity.type
_entity.pdbx_description
1 polymer ?
#
loop_
_entity_poly.entity_id
_entity_poly.type
_entity_poly.pdbx_seq_one_letter_code
_entity_poly.pdbx_strand_id
1 'polypeptide(L)' 'MTKKETMTTKTDQELLKLLADTRTALHAERFAAAGARAKDSSAKGKLRATIARVLTEQHARSRTAAAA' A
#
# COMPACT_ATOMS: atom_id res chain seq x y z
N MET A 1 17.70 5.80 4.98
CA MET A 1 16.99 5.50 3.72
C MET A 1 16.81 4.00 3.62
N THR A 2 15.77 3.46 4.24
CA THR A 2 15.43 2.03 4.12
C THR A 2 15.01 1.79 2.67
N LYS A 3 15.61 0.80 2.01
CA LYS A 3 15.30 0.46 0.60
C LYS A 3 13.78 0.37 0.42
N LYS A 4 13.26 1.04 -0.62
CA LYS A 4 11.84 0.94 -0.98
C LYS A 4 11.53 -0.53 -1.20
N GLU A 5 10.54 -1.08 -0.49
CA GLU A 5 10.07 -2.43 -0.75
C GLU A 5 9.74 -2.60 -2.24
N THR A 6 10.37 -3.57 -2.88
CA THR A 6 10.07 -3.98 -4.25
C THR A 6 8.77 -4.79 -4.26
N MET A 7 7.76 -4.31 -4.99
CA MET A 7 6.49 -5.03 -5.14
C MET A 7 6.60 -6.20 -6.13
N THR A 8 7.62 -6.19 -6.98
CA THR A 8 7.92 -7.23 -7.97
C THR A 8 8.32 -8.56 -7.35
N THR A 9 8.88 -8.56 -6.14
CA THR A 9 9.31 -9.79 -5.44
C THR A 9 8.18 -10.48 -4.68
N LYS A 10 7.00 -9.86 -4.60
CA LYS A 10 5.83 -10.40 -3.88
C LYS A 10 4.92 -11.18 -4.83
N THR A 11 4.35 -12.27 -4.36
CA THR A 11 3.31 -13.02 -5.10
C THR A 11 2.00 -12.23 -5.17
N ASP A 12 1.09 -12.60 -6.06
CA ASP A 12 -0.21 -11.92 -6.19
C ASP A 12 -1.03 -11.99 -4.89
N GLN A 13 -0.97 -13.13 -4.19
CA GLN A 13 -1.64 -13.30 -2.90
C GLN A 13 -1.05 -12.39 -1.81
N GLU A 14 0.27 -12.25 -1.78
CA GLU A 14 0.96 -11.34 -0.86
C GLU A 14 0.62 -9.87 -1.15
N LEU A 15 0.51 -9.50 -2.44
CA LEU A 15 0.08 -8.15 -2.84
C LEU A 15 -1.36 -7.87 -2.42
N LEU A 16 -2.28 -8.83 -2.56
CA LEU A 16 -3.67 -8.69 -2.11
C LEU A 16 -3.77 -8.52 -0.60
N LYS A 17 -3.04 -9.35 0.16
CA LYS A 17 -2.98 -9.24 1.63
C LYS A 17 -2.41 -7.89 2.04
N LEU A 18 -1.28 -7.50 1.45
CA LEU A 18 -0.65 -6.21 1.73
C LEU A 18 -1.59 -5.03 1.42
N LEU A 19 -2.35 -5.10 0.33
CA LEU A 19 -3.34 -4.07 -0.03
C LEU A 19 -4.43 -3.96 1.04
N ALA A 20 -4.98 -5.08 1.49
CA ALA A 20 -6.03 -5.12 2.52
C ALA A 20 -5.51 -4.57 3.85
N ASP A 21 -4.37 -5.07 4.33
CA ASP A 21 -3.76 -4.65 5.58
C ASP A 21 -3.41 -3.15 5.56
N THR A 22 -2.84 -2.65 4.46
CA THR A 22 -2.46 -1.23 4.31
C THR A 22 -3.69 -0.31 4.27
N ARG A 23 -4.81 -0.76 3.68
CA ARG A 23 -6.08 0.00 3.68
C ARG A 23 -6.68 0.08 5.08
N THR A 24 -6.67 -1.02 5.83
CA THR A 24 -7.12 -1.05 7.23
C THR A 24 -6.25 -0.15 8.11
N ALA A 25 -4.93 -0.17 7.93
CA ALA A 25 -4.03 0.74 8.63
C ALA A 25 -4.30 2.21 8.30
N LEU A 26 -4.54 2.53 7.02
CA LEU A 26 -4.90 3.89 6.61
C LEU A 26 -6.23 4.34 7.23
N HIS A 27 -7.20 3.44 7.34
CA HIS A 27 -8.45 3.71 8.04
C HIS A 27 -8.18 4.02 9.52
N ALA A 28 -7.47 3.14 10.24
CA ALA A 28 -7.10 3.35 11.63
C ALA A 28 -6.37 4.70 11.84
N GLU A 29 -5.42 5.07 10.98
CA GLU A 29 -4.73 6.37 11.05
C GLU A 29 -5.63 7.59 10.79
N ARG A 30 -6.70 7.43 10.00
CA ARG A 30 -7.70 8.48 9.81
C ARG A 30 -8.55 8.68 11.06
N PHE A 31 -8.94 7.59 11.72
CA PHE A 31 -9.71 7.63 12.97
C PHE A 31 -8.86 8.08 14.17
N ALA A 32 -7.63 7.59 14.30
CA ALA A 32 -6.73 8.00 15.39
C ALA A 32 -6.42 9.51 15.34
N ALA A 33 -6.25 10.06 14.13
CA ALA A 33 -6.05 11.49 13.92
C ALA A 33 -7.30 12.35 14.25
N ALA A 34 -8.48 11.76 14.35
CA ALA A 34 -9.70 12.47 14.71
C ALA A 34 -9.80 12.75 16.22
N GLY A 35 -9.10 11.96 17.05
CA GLY A 35 -9.12 12.09 18.52
C GLY A 35 -7.95 12.88 19.10
N ALA A 36 -6.82 12.99 18.39
CA ALA A 36 -5.64 13.76 18.82
C ALA A 36 -4.70 14.03 17.63
N ARG A 37 -3.72 14.93 17.81
CA ARG A 37 -2.68 15.18 16.80
C ARG A 37 -1.90 13.88 16.54
N ALA A 38 -1.87 13.45 15.27
CA ALA A 38 -1.16 12.23 14.87
C ALA A 38 0.33 12.32 15.24
N LYS A 39 0.87 11.25 15.84
CA LYS A 39 2.27 11.16 16.27
C LYS A 39 3.24 11.18 15.08
N ASP A 40 2.88 10.55 13.96
CA ASP A 40 3.58 10.66 12.67
C ASP A 40 2.64 11.26 11.62
N SER A 41 2.78 12.55 11.35
CA SER A 41 1.99 13.26 10.32
C SER A 41 2.24 12.72 8.91
N SER A 42 3.37 12.06 8.67
CA SER A 42 3.74 11.49 7.37
C SER A 42 3.18 10.09 7.13
N ALA A 43 2.64 9.41 8.15
CA ALA A 43 2.16 8.04 8.07
C ALA A 43 1.06 7.87 7.00
N LYS A 44 0.08 8.78 6.95
CA LYS A 44 -0.99 8.78 5.92
C LYS A 44 -0.42 8.84 4.50
N GLY A 45 0.60 9.67 4.29
CA GLY A 45 1.27 9.80 3.00
C GLY A 45 2.01 8.52 2.60
N LYS A 46 2.76 7.92 3.54
CA LYS A 46 3.47 6.66 3.33
C LYS A 46 2.52 5.52 2.99
N LEU A 47 1.42 5.36 3.74
CA LEU A 47 0.41 4.32 3.51
C LEU A 47 -0.25 4.46 2.14
N ARG A 48 -0.63 5.68 1.74
CA ARG A 48 -1.19 5.95 0.40
C ARG A 48 -0.19 5.61 -0.71
N ALA A 49 1.09 5.96 -0.53
CA ALA A 49 2.13 5.64 -1.49
C ALA A 49 2.42 4.14 -1.61
N THR A 50 2.24 3.37 -0.53
CA THR A 50 2.32 1.91 -0.57
C THR A 50 1.15 1.31 -1.33
N ILE A 51 -0.08 1.76 -1.06
CA ILE A 51 -1.28 1.33 -1.80
C ILE A 51 -1.11 1.57 -3.31
N ALA A 52 -0.67 2.78 -3.70
CA ALA A 52 -0.45 3.11 -5.10
C ALA A 52 0.56 2.15 -5.77
N ARG A 53 1.69 1.87 -5.11
CA ARG A 53 2.71 0.95 -5.63
C ARG A 53 2.18 -0.48 -5.82
N VAL A 54 1.37 -0.97 -4.88
CA VAL A 54 0.74 -2.30 -5.00
C VAL A 54 -0.21 -2.34 -6.18
N LEU A 55 -1.08 -1.34 -6.32
CA LEU A 55 -2.04 -1.28 -7.42
C LEU A 55 -1.37 -1.13 -8.79
N THR A 56 -0.27 -0.37 -8.87
CA THR A 56 0.53 -0.26 -10.10
C THR A 56 1.11 -1.62 -10.50
N GLU A 57 1.68 -2.37 -9.56
CA GLU A 57 2.23 -3.69 -9.83
C GLU A 57 1.14 -4.68 -10.28
N GLN A 58 0.01 -4.72 -9.58
CA GLN A 58 -1.12 -5.58 -9.95
C GLN A 58 -1.67 -5.24 -11.34
N HIS A 59 -1.77 -3.95 -11.67
CA HIS A 59 -2.20 -3.51 -13.00
C HIS A 59 -1.18 -3.89 -14.07
N ALA A 60 0.13 -3.74 -13.80
CA ALA A 60 1.18 -4.15 -14.72
C ALA A 60 1.11 -5.67 -15.01
N ARG A 61 0.92 -6.51 -13.98
CA ARG A 61 0.74 -7.97 -14.14
C ARG A 61 -0.50 -8.31 -14.95
N SER A 62 -1.63 -7.69 -14.63
CA SER A 62 -2.88 -7.89 -15.37
C SER A 62 -2.74 -7.49 -16.85
N ARG A 63 -2.05 -6.39 -17.13
CA ARG A 63 -1.81 -5.93 -18.50
C ARG A 63 -0.89 -6.86 -19.28
N THR A 64 0.16 -7.40 -18.65
CA THR A 64 1.05 -8.40 -19.27
C THR A 64 0.30 -9.71 -19.53
N ALA A 65 -0.50 -10.18 -18.57
CA ALA A 65 -1.31 -11.39 -18.72
C ALA A 65 -2.36 -11.28 -19.82
N ALA A 66 -2.95 -10.09 -20.04
CA ALA A 66 -3.91 -9.84 -21.11
C ALA A 66 -3.28 -9.68 -22.51
N ALA A 67 -1.97 -9.48 -22.59
CA ALA A 67 -1.22 -9.32 -23.83
C ALA A 67 -0.54 -10.62 -24.30
N ALA A 68 -0.64 -11.70 -23.51
CA ALA A 68 -0.12 -13.04 -23.80
C ALA A 68 -1.25 -13.95 -24.30
#